data_AF-A0A7X7KDH6-F1
#
_entry.id   AF-A0A7X7KDH6-F1
#
_cell.length_a   1.000
_cell.length_b   1.000
_cell.length_c   1.000
_cell.angle_alpha   90.00
_cell.angle_beta   90.00
_cell.angle_gamma   90.00
#
_symmetry.space_group_name_H-M   'P 1'
#
loop_
_entity.id
_entity.type
_entity.pdbx_description
1 polymer ?
#
loop_
_entity_poly.entity_id
_entity_poly.type
_entity_poly.pdbx_seq_one_letter_code
_entity_poly.pdbx_strand_id
1 'polypeptide(L)'
;MVRLDAESKKSLAEAADLRRISVSDYVRTVTVPQAQREVRAAREQVISLTPDEQAKFFAALNETPKLTPAQRRLGSIMRGEK
;
A
#
# COMPACT_ATOMS: atom_id res chain seq x y z
N MET A 1 0.21 -15.63 -19.77
CA MET A 1 -0.21 -14.30 -20.27
C MET A 1 -1.08 -13.65 -19.20
N VAL A 2 -0.64 -12.54 -18.59
CA VAL A 2 -1.42 -11.83 -17.56
C VAL A 2 -2.48 -10.98 -18.25
N ARG A 3 -3.74 -11.12 -17.83
CA ARG A 3 -4.85 -10.30 -18.34
C ARG A 3 -4.91 -9.01 -17.54
N LEU A 4 -4.80 -7.89 -18.24
CA LEU A 4 -4.92 -6.54 -17.70
C LEU A 4 -6.05 -5.83 -18.44
N ASP A 5 -6.77 -4.98 -17.73
CA ASP A 5 -7.72 -4.04 -18.34
C ASP A 5 -6.97 -3.00 -19.19
N ALA A 6 -7.73 -2.25 -19.99
CA ALA A 6 -7.17 -1.30 -20.95
C ALA A 6 -6.42 -0.15 -20.28
N GLU A 7 -6.90 0.31 -19.12
CA GLU A 7 -6.30 1.42 -18.37
C GLU A 7 -4.94 1.00 -17.80
N SER A 8 -4.90 -0.16 -17.12
CA SER A 8 -3.66 -0.74 -16.60
C SER A 8 -2.60 -0.92 -17.70
N LYS A 9 -2.99 -1.39 -18.90
CA LYS A 9 -2.06 -1.53 -20.03
C LYS A 9 -1.48 -0.18 -20.47
N LYS A 10 -2.32 0.85 -20.54
CA LYS A 10 -1.90 2.20 -20.94
C LYS A 10 -0.87 2.76 -19.96
N SER A 11 -1.13 2.64 -18.66
CA SER A 11 -0.20 3.11 -17.62
C SER A 11 1.14 2.37 -17.67
N LEU A 12 1.13 1.05 -17.89
CA LEU A 12 2.38 0.28 -18.02
C LEU A 12 3.17 0.66 -19.27
N ALA A 13 2.50 0.90 -20.40
CA ALA A 13 3.13 1.34 -21.63
C ALA A 13 3.80 2.71 -21.45
N GLU A 14 3.07 3.69 -20.92
CA GLU A 14 3.58 5.04 -20.67
C GLU A 14 4.78 5.02 -19.69
N ALA A 15 4.69 4.23 -18.63
CA ALA A 15 5.78 4.12 -17.65
C ALA A 15 7.03 3.41 -18.20
N ALA A 16 6.86 2.49 -19.15
CA ALA A 16 7.96 1.83 -19.86
C ALA A 16 8.61 2.78 -20.88
N ASP A 17 7.80 3.53 -21.62
CA ASP A 17 8.24 4.54 -22.58
C ASP A 17 9.06 5.65 -21.90
N LEU A 18 8.60 6.17 -20.76
CA LEU A 18 9.32 7.15 -19.95
C LEU A 18 10.71 6.65 -19.50
N ARG A 19 10.86 5.33 -19.32
CA ARG A 19 12.11 4.67 -18.91
C ARG A 19 12.91 4.11 -20.08
N ARG A 20 12.39 4.21 -21.31
CA ARG A 20 13.00 3.69 -22.55
C ARG A 20 13.35 2.20 -22.48
N ILE A 21 12.45 1.42 -21.91
CA ILE A 21 12.59 -0.05 -21.81
C ILE A 21 11.30 -0.73 -22.30
N SER A 22 11.37 -2.03 -22.57
CA SER A 22 10.16 -2.77 -22.96
C SER A 22 9.15 -2.82 -21.80
N VAL A 23 7.86 -2.94 -22.11
CA VAL A 23 6.81 -3.11 -21.08
C VAL A 23 7.08 -4.34 -20.20
N SER A 24 7.61 -5.42 -20.78
CA SER A 24 7.95 -6.63 -20.03
C SER A 24 9.11 -6.41 -19.07
N ASP A 25 10.14 -5.67 -19.49
CA ASP A 25 11.25 -5.31 -18.62
C ASP A 25 10.81 -4.34 -17.53
N TYR A 26 9.97 -3.36 -17.86
CA TYR A 26 9.39 -2.46 -16.88
C TYR A 26 8.65 -3.22 -15.78
N VAL A 27 7.74 -4.12 -16.15
CA VAL A 27 7.02 -4.96 -15.18
C VAL A 27 8.01 -5.76 -14.32
N ARG A 28 9.04 -6.38 -14.92
CA ARG A 28 10.06 -7.12 -14.16
C ARG A 28 10.80 -6.21 -13.17
N THR A 29 11.19 -5.02 -13.59
CA THR A 29 11.95 -4.06 -12.76
C THR A 29 11.13 -3.54 -11.58
N VAL A 30 9.80 -3.54 -11.67
CA VAL A 30 8.91 -3.13 -10.58
C VAL A 30 8.51 -4.31 -9.70
N THR A 31 8.06 -5.41 -10.29
CA THR A 31 7.47 -6.54 -9.55
C THR A 31 8.51 -7.32 -8.76
N VAL A 32 9.73 -7.51 -9.28
CA VAL A 32 10.76 -8.31 -8.57
C VAL A 32 11.21 -7.62 -7.27
N PRO A 33 11.60 -6.32 -7.27
CA PRO A 33 11.94 -5.63 -6.02
C PRO A 33 10.77 -5.57 -5.04
N GLN A 34 9.55 -5.36 -5.53
CA GLN A 34 8.35 -5.35 -4.68
C GLN A 34 8.14 -6.71 -3.99
N ALA A 35 8.22 -7.82 -4.74
CA ALA A 35 8.09 -9.15 -4.18
C ALA A 35 9.20 -9.45 -3.16
N GLN A 36 10.45 -9.05 -3.44
CA GLN A 36 11.55 -9.20 -2.48
C GLN A 36 11.30 -8.44 -1.17
N ARG A 37 10.76 -7.21 -1.27
CA ARG A 37 10.39 -6.39 -0.13
C ARG A 37 9.28 -7.05 0.70
N GLU A 38 8.24 -7.57 0.05
CA GLU A 38 7.13 -8.26 0.72
C GLU A 38 7.60 -9.53 1.44
N VAL A 39 8.46 -10.34 0.79
CA VAL A 39 9.04 -11.53 1.40
C VAL A 39 9.88 -11.18 2.63
N ARG A 40 10.72 -10.15 2.54
CA ARG A 40 11.54 -9.70 3.67
C ARG A 40 10.67 -9.19 4.83
N ALA A 41 9.69 -8.34 4.52
CA ALA A 41 8.76 -7.79 5.50
C ALA A 41 8.00 -8.90 6.26
N ALA A 42 7.51 -9.91 5.55
CA ALA A 42 6.82 -11.05 6.15
C ALA A 42 7.76 -11.88 7.06
N ARG A 43 9.01 -12.10 6.65
CA ARG A 43 10.01 -12.85 7.43
C ARG A 43 10.42 -12.12 8.71
N GLU A 44 10.62 -10.82 8.62
CA GLU A 44 11.06 -9.98 9.75
C GLU A 44 9.89 -9.52 10.62
N GLN A 45 8.65 -9.82 10.22
CA GLN A 45 7.42 -9.35 10.89
C GLN A 45 7.35 -7.83 11.00
N VAL A 46 7.84 -7.12 9.97
CA VAL A 46 7.85 -5.66 9.91
C VAL A 46 6.89 -5.16 8.83
N ILE A 47 6.26 -4.01 9.07
CA ILE A 47 5.50 -3.30 8.04
C ILE A 47 6.46 -2.39 7.28
N SER A 48 6.75 -2.73 6.03
CA SER A 48 7.53 -1.85 5.17
C SER A 48 6.61 -0.80 4.56
N LEU A 49 6.84 0.48 4.91
CA LEU A 49 6.11 1.62 4.38
C LEU A 49 6.96 2.38 3.34
N THR A 50 6.33 2.89 2.29
CA THR A 50 6.93 3.88 1.37
C THR A 50 7.17 5.20 2.10
N PRO A 51 8.02 6.11 1.59
CA PRO A 51 8.27 7.39 2.24
C PRO A 51 6.98 8.19 2.52
N ASP A 52 6.06 8.24 1.55
CA ASP A 52 4.77 8.91 1.70
C ASP A 52 3.88 8.26 2.77
N GLU A 53 3.85 6.92 2.82
CA GLU A 53 3.10 6.20 3.86
C GLU A 53 3.70 6.42 5.25
N GLN A 54 5.04 6.47 5.37
CA GLN A 54 5.71 6.81 6.63
C GLN A 54 5.33 8.21 7.08
N ALA A 55 5.39 9.20 6.19
CA ALA A 55 5.02 10.58 6.50
C ALA A 55 3.56 10.67 6.98
N LYS A 56 2.63 10.01 6.28
CA LYS A 56 1.21 9.95 6.68
C LYS A 56 1.02 9.25 8.02
N PHE A 57 1.74 8.15 8.26
CA PHE A 57 1.67 7.41 9.51
C PHE A 57 2.15 8.27 10.70
N PHE A 58 3.31 8.92 10.57
CA PHE A 58 3.83 9.79 11.61
C PHE A 58 2.96 11.03 11.84
N ALA A 59 2.39 11.61 10.78
CA ALA A 59 1.42 12.69 10.92
C ALA A 59 0.20 12.22 11.74
N ALA A 60 -0.36 11.06 11.42
CA ALA A 60 -1.49 10.49 12.15
C ALA A 60 -1.19 10.18 13.63
N LEU A 61 0.05 9.79 13.96
CA LEU A 61 0.46 9.57 15.36
C LEU A 61 0.56 10.86 16.18
N ASN A 62 0.80 12.00 15.53
CA ASN A 62 0.89 13.31 16.18
C ASN A 62 -0.49 13.98 16.35
N GLU A 63 -1.53 13.46 15.72
CA GLU A 63 -2.89 13.98 15.84
C GLU A 63 -3.58 13.45 17.09
N THR A 64 -4.44 14.27 17.71
CA THR A 64 -5.31 13.80 18.78
C THR A 64 -6.35 12.83 18.21
N PRO A 65 -6.34 11.54 18.59
CA PRO A 65 -7.24 10.57 18.01
C PRO A 65 -8.68 10.85 18.44
N LYS A 66 -9.56 11.06 17.45
CA LYS A 66 -11.00 11.16 17.67
C LYS A 66 -11.64 9.81 17.36
N LEU A 67 -12.34 9.24 18.33
CA LEU A 67 -13.08 8.01 18.12
C LEU A 67 -14.19 8.23 17.10
N THR A 68 -14.18 7.41 16.05
CA THR A 68 -15.28 7.35 15.09
C THR A 68 -16.58 6.95 15.80
N PRO A 69 -17.76 7.26 15.22
CA PRO A 69 -19.03 6.79 15.78
C PRO A 69 -19.07 5.26 15.95
N ALA A 70 -18.44 4.50 15.06
CA ALA A 70 -18.35 3.05 15.15
C ALA A 70 -17.50 2.59 16.34
N GLN A 71 -16.33 3.21 16.56
CA GLN A 71 -15.46 2.90 17.71
C GLN A 71 -16.13 3.27 19.04
N ARG A 72 -16.89 4.37 19.10
CA ARG A 72 -17.66 4.74 20.29
C ARG A 72 -18.74 3.71 20.61
N ARG A 73 -19.52 3.28 19.60
CA ARG A 73 -20.52 2.21 19.76
C ARG A 73 -19.89 0.91 20.24
N LEU A 74 -18.78 0.49 19.62
CA LEU A 74 -18.04 -0.69 20.06
C LEU A 74 -17.59 -0.56 21.52
N GLY A 75 -17.06 0.61 21.91
CA GLY A 75 -16.66 0.87 23.28
C GLY A 75 -17.82 0.78 24.28
N SER A 76 -19.00 1.28 23.93
CA SER A 76 -20.21 1.14 24.77
C SER A 76 -20.61 -0.32 24.94
N ILE A 77 -20.65 -1.09 23.85
CA ILE A 77 -20.92 -2.55 23.91
C ILE A 77 -19.90 -3.25 24.82
N MET A 78 -18.62 -2.95 24.69
CA MET A 78 -17.56 -3.56 25.51
C MET A 78 -17.67 -3.20 27.00
N ARG A 79 -18.26 -2.04 27.34
CA ARG A 79 -18.56 -1.63 28.72
C ARG A 79 -19.91 -2.15 29.23
N GLY A 80 -20.67 -2.87 28.41
CA GLY A 80 -22.03 -3.34 28.73
C GLY A 80 -23.09 -2.24 28.69
N GLU A 81 -22.77 -1.08 28.10
CA GLU A 81 -23.74 -0.01 27.82
C GLU A 81 -24.52 -0.42 26.55
N LYS A 82 -25.85 -0.31 26.62
CA LYS A 82 -26.76 -0.69 25.52
C LYS A 82 -26.52 0.11 24.24
#